data_AF-A0A7S0IVR2-F1
#
_entry.id   AF-A0A7S0IVR2-F1
#
_cell.length_a   1.000
_cell.length_b   1.000
_cell.length_c   1.000
_cell.angle_alpha   90.00
_cell.angle_beta   90.00
_cell.angle_gamma   90.00
#
_symmetry.space_group_name_H-M   'P 1'
#
loop_
_entity.id
_entity.type
_entity.pdbx_description
1 polymer ?
#
loop_
_entity_poly.entity_id
_entity_poly.type
_entity_poly.pdbx_seq_one_letter_code
_entity_poly.pdbx_strand_id
1 'polypeptide(L)'
;VMKKAVAYLLPFMEEEKARRAAERAAQGLAVEETKGKGVVVMSTVKGDVHDIGKNIVGVVLGCNNYTIIDTGVMCNSADILKACAEHKADILGCSGLITPSLDEMVTVAKEMERAGLKIPLL
;
A
#
# COMPACT_ATOMS: atom_id res chain seq x y z
N VAL A 1 8.18 -3.92 -27.73
CA VAL A 1 7.75 -5.34 -27.88
C VAL A 1 6.65 -5.68 -26.86
N MET A 2 6.83 -5.46 -25.56
CA MET A 2 5.80 -5.68 -24.52
C MET A 2 4.51 -4.85 -24.70
N LYS A 3 4.61 -3.55 -25.01
CA LYS A 3 3.43 -2.67 -25.17
C LYS A 3 2.42 -3.13 -26.25
N LYS A 4 2.90 -3.73 -27.34
CA LYS A 4 2.02 -4.25 -28.41
C LYS A 4 1.26 -5.51 -27.95
N ALA A 5 1.92 -6.40 -27.22
CA ALA A 5 1.28 -7.59 -26.66
C ALA A 5 0.23 -7.23 -25.60
N VAL A 6 0.55 -6.28 -24.71
CA VAL A 6 -0.41 -5.76 -23.71
C VAL A 6 -1.61 -5.10 -24.39
N ALA A 7 -1.38 -4.27 -25.42
CA ALA A 7 -2.46 -3.63 -26.18
C ALA A 7 -3.41 -4.64 -26.85
N TYR A 8 -2.87 -5.77 -27.33
CA TYR A 8 -3.68 -6.84 -27.90
C TYR A 8 -4.49 -7.59 -26.85
N LEU A 9 -3.92 -7.83 -25.66
CA LEU A 9 -4.58 -8.60 -24.59
C LEU A 9 -5.61 -7.79 -23.79
N LEU A 10 -5.45 -6.46 -23.73
CA LEU A 10 -6.32 -5.57 -22.96
C LEU A 10 -7.83 -5.75 -23.23
N PRO A 11 -8.31 -5.78 -24.50
CA PRO A 11 -9.72 -6.02 -24.78
C PRO A 11 -10.24 -7.34 -24.21
N PHE A 12 -9.48 -8.43 -24.38
CA PHE A 12 -9.84 -9.75 -23.88
C PHE A 12 -9.84 -9.81 -22.35
N MET A 13 -8.90 -9.12 -21.70
CA MET A 13 -8.84 -9.04 -20.23
C MET A 13 -10.04 -8.27 -19.66
N GLU A 14 -10.48 -7.20 -20.32
CA GLU A 14 -11.65 -6.42 -19.89
C GLU A 14 -12.96 -7.18 -20.15
N GLU A 15 -13.10 -7.89 -21.28
CA GLU A 15 -14.23 -8.79 -21.53
C GLU A 15 -14.30 -9.92 -20.49
N GLU A 16 -13.17 -10.53 -20.14
CA GLU A 16 -13.09 -11.59 -19.12
C GLU A 16 -13.51 -11.07 -17.73
N LYS A 17 -13.06 -9.86 -17.34
CA LYS A 17 -13.50 -9.21 -16.11
C LYS A 17 -15.00 -8.93 -16.11
N ALA A 18 -15.53 -8.40 -17.21
CA ALA A 18 -16.95 -8.10 -17.36
C ALA A 18 -17.80 -9.39 -17.28
N ARG A 19 -17.36 -10.47 -17.93
CA ARG A 19 -18.01 -11.78 -17.85
C ARG A 19 -18.03 -12.32 -16.43
N ARG A 20 -16.89 -12.30 -15.72
CA ARG A 20 -16.80 -12.72 -14.31
C ARG A 20 -17.68 -11.88 -13.39
N ALA A 21 -17.75 -10.57 -13.61
CA ALA A 21 -18.62 -9.68 -12.85
C ALA A 21 -20.10 -10.02 -13.07
N ALA A 22 -20.50 -10.28 -14.32
CA ALA A 22 -21.87 -10.67 -14.67
C ALA A 22 -22.25 -12.05 -14.11
N GLU A 23 -21.36 -13.04 -14.19
CA GLU A 23 -21.54 -14.37 -13.61
C GLU A 23 -21.75 -14.30 -12.09
N ARG A 24 -20.97 -13.48 -11.38
CA ARG A 24 -21.14 -13.27 -9.94
C ARG A 24 -22.42 -12.54 -9.59
N ALA A 25 -22.77 -11.50 -10.34
CA ALA A 25 -24.03 -10.79 -10.16
C ALA A 25 -25.24 -11.73 -10.34
N ALA A 26 -25.18 -12.64 -11.31
CA ALA A 26 -26.21 -13.67 -11.52
C ALA A 26 -26.30 -14.67 -10.36
N GLN A 27 -25.21 -14.89 -9.61
CA GLN A 27 -25.16 -15.71 -8.40
C GLN A 27 -25.54 -14.93 -7.12
N GLY A 28 -25.95 -13.66 -7.23
CA GLY A 28 -26.26 -12.80 -6.09
C GLY A 28 -25.04 -12.42 -5.24
N LEU A 29 -23.83 -12.67 -5.75
CA LEU A 29 -22.57 -12.34 -5.10
C LEU A 29 -22.17 -10.90 -5.48
N ALA A 30 -21.59 -10.17 -4.53
CA ALA A 30 -21.04 -8.85 -4.80
C ALA A 30 -19.97 -8.95 -5.90
N VAL A 31 -19.96 -7.97 -6.81
CA VAL A 31 -18.87 -7.81 -7.78
C VAL A 31 -17.60 -7.53 -6.97
N GLU A 32 -16.62 -8.44 -7.02
CA GLU A 32 -15.28 -8.08 -6.54
C GLU A 32 -14.73 -7.09 -7.55
N GLU A 33 -14.67 -5.82 -7.16
CA GLU A 33 -13.54 -5.02 -7.58
C GLU A 33 -12.30 -5.82 -7.21
N THR A 34 -11.34 -5.97 -8.13
CA THR A 34 -10.03 -6.54 -7.84
C THR A 34 -9.33 -5.67 -6.81
N LYS A 35 -9.74 -5.78 -5.55
CA LYS A 35 -9.05 -5.21 -4.41
C LYS A 35 -7.78 -6.03 -4.29
N GLY A 36 -6.65 -5.33 -4.25
CA GLY A 36 -5.37 -5.96 -4.03
C GLY A 36 -5.37 -6.80 -2.75
N LYS A 37 -4.31 -7.58 -2.53
CA LYS A 37 -4.14 -8.42 -1.33
C LYS A 37 -4.15 -7.62 -0.01
N GLY A 38 -4.06 -6.30 -0.10
CA GLY A 38 -4.17 -5.35 1.00
C GLY A 38 -3.58 -3.99 0.58
N VAL A 39 -3.89 -2.96 1.36
CA VAL A 39 -3.30 -1.62 1.24
C VAL A 39 -2.14 -1.50 2.22
N VAL A 40 -0.95 -1.17 1.72
CA VAL A 40 0.26 -0.97 2.52
C VAL A 40 0.65 0.50 2.43
N VAL A 41 0.71 1.18 3.57
CA VAL A 41 1.32 2.51 3.67
C VAL A 41 2.81 2.34 3.91
N MET A 42 3.64 2.96 3.08
CA MET A 42 5.10 2.97 3.22
C MET A 42 5.56 4.40 3.47
N SER A 43 6.35 4.61 4.52
CA SER A 43 6.77 5.95 4.92
C SER A 43 8.22 5.97 5.40
N THR A 44 9.01 6.95 4.94
CA THR A 44 10.30 7.25 5.57
C THR A 44 10.08 8.28 6.67
N VAL A 45 10.52 7.94 7.89
CA VAL A 45 10.22 8.70 9.10
C VAL A 45 10.87 10.09 9.10
N LYS A 46 10.40 10.92 10.03
CA LYS A 46 10.85 12.31 10.20
C LYS A 46 12.37 12.40 10.30
N GLY A 47 12.94 13.38 9.60
CA GLY A 47 14.38 13.64 9.62
C GLY A 47 15.22 12.67 8.78
N ASP A 48 14.59 11.69 8.13
CA ASP A 48 15.26 10.75 7.24
C ASP A 48 14.83 10.97 5.77
N VAL A 49 15.79 10.86 4.85
CA VAL A 49 15.62 11.02 3.40
C VAL A 49 15.90 9.75 2.63
N HIS A 50 16.41 8.71 3.30
CA HIS A 50 16.83 7.49 2.63
C HIS A 50 15.60 6.65 2.28
N ASP A 51 15.29 6.56 0.98
CA ASP A 51 14.05 5.96 0.47
C ASP A 51 14.28 4.82 -0.53
N ILE A 52 15.53 4.54 -0.92
CA ILE A 52 15.85 3.50 -1.90
C ILE A 52 15.28 2.14 -1.46
N GLY A 53 15.51 1.76 -0.19
CA GLY A 53 14.98 0.50 0.37
C GLY A 53 13.44 0.47 0.38
N LYS A 54 12.80 1.56 0.81
CA LYS A 54 11.34 1.74 0.76
C LYS A 54 10.79 1.54 -0.65
N ASN A 55 11.41 2.15 -1.65
CA ASN A 55 10.95 2.11 -3.03
C ASN A 55 11.09 0.70 -3.63
N ILE A 56 12.18 -0.01 -3.31
CA ILE A 56 12.35 -1.42 -3.71
C ILE A 56 11.25 -2.29 -3.09
N VAL A 57 11.00 -2.16 -1.79
CA VAL A 57 9.94 -2.91 -1.10
C VAL A 57 8.57 -2.58 -1.69
N GLY A 58 8.28 -1.30 -1.96
CA GLY A 58 7.05 -0.85 -2.60
C GLY A 58 6.84 -1.49 -3.97
N VAL A 59 7.88 -1.52 -4.82
CA VAL A 59 7.82 -2.19 -6.13
C VAL A 59 7.56 -3.70 -5.97
N VAL A 60 8.27 -4.38 -5.07
CA VAL A 60 8.10 -5.82 -4.84
C VAL A 60 6.70 -6.15 -4.33
N LEU A 61 6.15 -5.37 -3.40
CA LEU A 61 4.79 -5.55 -2.90
C LEU A 61 3.75 -5.26 -4.00
N GLY A 62 3.97 -4.21 -4.81
CA GLY A 62 3.13 -3.90 -5.97
C GLY A 62 3.11 -5.03 -7.01
N CYS A 63 4.26 -5.66 -7.27
CA CYS A 63 4.36 -6.86 -8.11
C CYS A 63 3.59 -8.06 -7.53
N ASN A 64 3.24 -8.04 -6.25
CA ASN A 64 2.48 -9.08 -5.56
C ASN A 64 1.00 -8.71 -5.34
N ASN A 65 0.49 -7.72 -6.09
CA ASN A 65 -0.90 -7.23 -6.03
C ASN A 65 -1.28 -6.54 -4.71
N TYR A 66 -0.32 -5.96 -3.97
CA TYR A 66 -0.64 -5.02 -2.90
C TYR A 66 -0.83 -3.61 -3.46
N THR A 67 -1.73 -2.83 -2.86
CA THR A 67 -1.88 -1.41 -3.15
C THR A 67 -0.92 -0.62 -2.27
N ILE A 68 0.01 0.12 -2.86
CA ILE A 68 1.05 0.84 -2.10
C ILE A 68 0.71 2.32 -2.04
N ILE A 69 0.67 2.85 -0.83
CA ILE A 69 0.54 4.28 -0.55
C ILE A 69 1.88 4.76 0.01
N ASP A 70 2.64 5.45 -0.83
CA ASP A 70 3.92 6.02 -0.44
C ASP A 70 3.74 7.45 0.06
N THR A 71 4.04 7.70 1.33
CA THR A 71 3.92 9.06 1.90
C THR A 71 5.17 9.91 1.64
N GLY A 72 6.22 9.33 1.06
CA GLY A 72 7.49 10.00 0.79
C GLY A 72 8.49 9.93 1.94
N VAL A 73 9.24 11.03 2.12
CA VAL A 73 10.35 11.16 3.07
C VAL A 73 10.13 12.27 4.08
N MET A 74 10.86 12.20 5.20
CA MET A 74 10.75 13.14 6.32
C MET A 74 9.33 13.27 6.90
N CYS A 75 8.53 12.19 6.86
CA CYS A 75 7.14 12.23 7.28
C CYS A 75 7.01 12.22 8.81
N ASN A 76 6.19 13.11 9.36
CA ASN A 76 5.86 13.08 10.78
C ASN A 76 4.82 11.99 11.09
N SER A 77 4.76 11.54 12.35
CA SER A 77 3.86 10.47 12.77
C SER A 77 2.38 10.78 12.52
N ALA A 78 1.94 12.04 12.69
CA ALA A 78 0.55 12.42 12.48
C ALA A 78 0.11 12.24 11.03
N ASP A 79 0.94 12.65 10.07
CA ASP A 79 0.68 12.50 8.64
C ASP A 79 0.68 11.02 8.21
N ILE A 80 1.58 10.21 8.79
CA ILE A 80 1.64 8.77 8.55
C ILE A 80 0.34 8.09 9.02
N LEU A 81 -0.10 8.36 10.25
CA LEU A 81 -1.32 7.79 10.82
C LEU A 81 -2.57 8.27 10.07
N LYS A 82 -2.58 9.54 9.65
CA LYS A 82 -3.63 10.11 8.82
C LYS A 82 -3.73 9.38 7.48
N ALA A 83 -2.61 9.14 6.79
CA ALA A 83 -2.59 8.37 5.55
C ALA A 83 -3.11 6.94 5.77
N CYS A 84 -2.75 6.30 6.90
CA CYS A 84 -3.29 4.99 7.25
C CYS A 84 -4.82 4.99 7.39
N ALA A 85 -5.38 6.01 8.04
CA ALA A 85 -6.82 6.16 8.21
C ALA A 85 -7.54 6.49 6.90
N GLU A 86 -7.02 7.45 6.12
CA GLU A 86 -7.60 7.91 4.85
C GLU A 86 -7.66 6.79 3.81
N HIS A 87 -6.58 6.01 3.70
CA HIS A 87 -6.48 4.92 2.73
C HIS A 87 -6.95 3.57 3.28
N LYS A 88 -7.42 3.51 4.53
CA LYS A 88 -7.81 2.27 5.22
C LYS A 88 -6.72 1.21 5.09
N ALA A 89 -5.50 1.60 5.46
CA ALA A 89 -4.33 0.74 5.34
C ALA A 89 -4.51 -0.55 6.15
N ASP A 90 -4.10 -1.67 5.57
CA ASP A 90 -4.04 -2.96 6.25
C ASP A 90 -2.70 -3.17 6.95
N ILE A 91 -1.64 -2.48 6.51
CA ILE A 91 -0.27 -2.56 7.03
C ILE A 91 0.38 -1.16 6.95
N LEU A 92 1.14 -0.79 7.98
CA LEU A 92 2.07 0.34 7.95
C LEU A 92 3.51 -0.16 7.93
N GLY A 93 4.30 0.25 6.96
CA GLY A 93 5.75 0.05 6.90
C GLY A 93 6.51 1.35 7.15
N CYS A 94 7.39 1.33 8.14
CA CYS A 94 8.29 2.44 8.45
C CYS A 94 9.69 2.20 7.87
N SER A 95 10.28 3.24 7.29
CA SER A 95 11.61 3.19 6.70
C SER A 95 12.52 4.25 7.32
N GLY A 96 13.78 3.88 7.51
CA GLY A 96 14.83 4.74 8.03
C GLY A 96 16.17 4.02 7.97
N LEU A 97 17.25 4.80 7.88
CA LEU A 97 18.61 4.31 7.71
C LEU A 97 19.52 4.75 8.87
N ILE A 98 19.32 5.96 9.41
CA ILE A 98 20.22 6.56 10.40
C ILE A 98 19.74 6.29 11.83
N THR A 99 20.64 6.36 12.80
CA THR A 99 20.32 6.10 14.22
C THR A 99 19.16 6.95 14.75
N PRO A 100 19.07 8.27 14.47
CA PRO A 100 17.92 9.08 14.88
C PRO A 100 16.57 8.59 14.35
N SER A 101 16.55 7.87 13.22
CA SER A 101 15.32 7.35 12.62
C SER A 101 14.67 6.27 13.48
N LEU A 102 15.47 5.53 14.27
CA LEU A 102 14.93 4.51 15.17
C LEU A 102 14.08 5.13 16.28
N ASP A 103 14.50 6.26 16.85
CA ASP A 103 13.72 6.98 17.86
C ASP A 103 12.40 7.52 17.29
N GLU A 104 12.41 7.95 16.03
CA GLU A 104 11.22 8.38 15.31
C GLU A 104 10.29 7.19 14.99
N MET A 105 10.82 6.02 14.63
CA MET A 105 10.01 4.79 14.49
C MET A 105 9.34 4.37 15.80
N VAL A 106 10.05 4.45 16.93
CA VAL A 106 9.47 4.21 18.26
C VAL A 106 8.35 5.22 18.56
N THR A 107 8.54 6.47 18.14
CA THR A 107 7.52 7.52 18.28
C THR A 107 6.27 7.19 17.45
N VAL A 108 6.43 6.76 16.20
CA VAL A 108 5.30 6.30 15.36
C VAL A 108 4.55 5.16 16.04
N ALA A 109 5.25 4.14 16.56
CA ALA A 109 4.62 3.01 17.25
C ALA A 109 3.79 3.45 18.47
N LYS A 110 4.32 4.37 19.29
CA LYS A 110 3.60 4.93 20.45
C LYS A 110 2.36 5.71 20.03
N GLU A 111 2.44 6.49 18.96
CA GLU A 111 1.29 7.23 18.44
C GLU A 111 0.23 6.29 17.84
N MET A 112 0.64 5.19 17.18
CA MET A 112 -0.31 4.16 16.72
C MET A 112 -1.09 3.56 17.89
N GLU A 113 -0.41 3.21 18.98
CA GLU A 113 -1.04 2.69 20.19
C GLU A 113 -2.00 3.70 20.81
N ARG A 114 -1.58 4.98 20.92
CA ARG A 114 -2.44 6.07 21.41
C ARG A 114 -3.67 6.27 20.54
N ALA A 115 -3.52 6.15 19.21
CA ALA A 115 -4.61 6.28 18.25
C ALA A 115 -5.50 5.02 18.17
N GLY A 116 -5.14 3.94 18.87
CA GLY A 116 -5.85 2.66 18.80
C GLY A 116 -5.76 1.97 17.44
N LEU A 117 -4.74 2.28 16.64
CA LEU A 117 -4.52 1.71 15.32
C LEU A 117 -3.90 0.30 15.48
N LYS A 118 -4.67 -0.74 15.13
CA LYS A 118 -4.33 -2.16 15.38
C LYS A 118 -3.73 -2.89 14.17
N ILE A 119 -3.39 -2.17 13.12
CA ILE A 119 -2.79 -2.77 11.93
C ILE A 119 -1.32 -3.12 12.21
N PRO A 120 -0.75 -4.16 11.57
CA PRO A 120 0.66 -4.50 11.73
C PRO A 120 1.57 -3.34 11.36
N LEU A 121 2.59 -3.11 12.19
CA LEU A 121 3.71 -2.20 11.94
C LEU A 121 4.91 -3.04 11.48
N LEU A 122 5.48 -2.69 10.32
CA LEU A 122 6.67 -3.31 9.71
C LEU A 122 7.87 -2.35 9.74
#